data_AF-A0A2D6E184-F1
#
_entry.id   AF-A0A2D6E184-F1
#
_cell.length_a   1.000
_cell.length_b   1.000
_cell.length_c   1.000
_cell.angle_alpha   90.00
_cell.angle_beta   90.00
_cell.angle_gamma   90.00
#
_symmetry.space_group_name_H-M   'P 1'
#
loop_
_entity.id
_entity.type
_entity.pdbx_description
1 polymer ?
#
loop_
_entity_poly.entity_id
_entity_poly.type
_entity_poly.pdbx_seq_one_letter_code
_entity_poly.pdbx_strand_id
1 'polypeptide(L)'
;MKFHEYYEYYLTLHQNKWCRRLHVLGQLATVAFIGVVVYKKIWLLLLLAPFIVYPFAWSGHFFFEKNMPAAFSNPLWSKACDWLMLRDIIIGRIKA
;
A
#
# COMPACT_ATOMS: atom_id res chain seq x y z
N MET A 1 1.89 15.55 14.85
CA MET A 1 2.51 15.34 13.53
C MET A 1 1.51 15.74 12.46
N LYS A 2 1.91 16.58 11.50
CA LYS A 2 1.11 16.93 10.32
C LYS A 2 1.16 15.78 9.31
N PHE A 3 0.20 15.73 8.37
CA PHE A 3 0.12 14.65 7.40
C PHE A 3 1.37 14.54 6.50
N HIS A 4 1.94 15.66 6.08
CA HIS A 4 3.19 15.66 5.32
C HIS A 4 4.36 15.06 6.09
N GLU A 5 4.53 15.42 7.37
CA GLU A 5 5.55 14.84 8.26
C GLU A 5 5.34 13.32 8.42
N TYR A 6 4.08 12.87 8.49
CA TYR A 6 3.77 11.44 8.50
C TYR A 6 4.18 10.77 7.20
N TYR A 7 3.99 11.42 6.05
CA TYR A 7 4.38 10.86 4.76
C TYR A 7 5.90 10.72 4.65
N GLU A 8 6.66 11.72 5.09
CA GLU A 8 8.13 11.62 5.17
C GLU A 8 8.55 10.46 6.06
N TYR A 9 7.97 10.35 7.27
CA TYR A 9 8.20 9.20 8.16
C TYR A 9 7.82 7.87 7.49
N TYR A 10 6.66 7.81 6.83
CA TYR A 10 6.17 6.63 6.13
C TYR A 10 7.19 6.16 5.07
N LEU A 11 7.77 7.08 4.29
CA LEU A 11 8.79 6.74 3.30
C LEU A 11 10.07 6.18 3.93
N THR A 12 10.44 6.59 5.15
CA THR A 12 11.58 5.99 5.87
C THR A 12 11.36 4.51 6.23
N LEU A 13 10.11 4.05 6.26
CA LEU A 13 9.77 2.64 6.47
C LEU A 13 9.78 1.81 5.18
N HIS A 14 9.99 2.44 4.01
CA HIS A 14 9.93 1.82 2.68
C HIS A 14 11.18 2.16 1.85
N GLN A 15 12.37 1.97 2.42
CA GLN A 15 13.65 2.30 1.75
C GLN A 15 14.05 1.25 0.71
N ASN A 16 13.67 -0.01 0.90
CA ASN A 16 13.94 -1.10 -0.01
C ASN A 16 13.00 -1.08 -1.23
N LYS A 17 13.60 -1.19 -2.44
CA LYS A 17 12.85 -1.24 -3.70
C LYS A 17 11.86 -2.40 -3.79
N TRP A 18 12.19 -3.56 -3.21
CA TRP A 18 11.31 -4.72 -3.24
C TRP A 18 10.11 -4.54 -2.32
N CYS A 19 10.28 -3.85 -1.18
CA CYS A 19 9.16 -3.45 -0.33
C CYS A 19 8.20 -2.55 -1.11
N ARG A 20 8.68 -1.46 -1.70
CA ARG A 20 7.84 -0.55 -2.50
C ARG A 20 7.17 -1.24 -3.69
N ARG A 21 7.88 -2.11 -4.41
CA ARG A 21 7.30 -2.90 -5.52
C ARG A 21 6.19 -3.83 -5.07
N LEU A 22 6.32 -4.46 -3.89
CA LEU A 22 5.26 -5.29 -3.34
C LEU A 22 4.03 -4.45 -2.96
N HIS A 23 4.22 -3.24 -2.44
CA HIS A 23 3.10 -2.31 -2.24
C HIS A 23 2.41 -1.96 -3.55
N VAL A 24 3.18 -1.61 -4.59
CA VAL A 24 2.62 -1.34 -5.93
C VAL A 24 1.85 -2.55 -6.45
N LEU A 25 2.42 -3.76 -6.36
CA LEU A 25 1.77 -4.99 -6.79
C LEU A 25 0.47 -5.24 -6.01
N GLY A 26 0.48 -5.07 -4.68
CA GLY A 26 -0.70 -5.22 -3.84
C GLY A 26 -1.80 -4.21 -4.15
N GLN A 27 -1.45 -2.96 -4.48
CA GLN A 27 -2.43 -1.96 -4.91
C GLN A 27 -3.03 -2.30 -6.27
N LEU A 28 -2.21 -2.71 -7.25
CA LEU A 28 -2.70 -3.16 -8.55
C LEU A 28 -3.62 -4.39 -8.42
N ALA A 29 -3.26 -5.36 -7.58
CA ALA A 29 -4.09 -6.52 -7.27
C ALA A 29 -5.42 -6.09 -6.63
N THR A 30 -5.41 -5.10 -5.74
CA THR A 30 -6.62 -4.55 -5.12
C THR A 30 -7.53 -3.89 -6.15
N VAL A 31 -6.99 -3.09 -7.07
CA VAL A 31 -7.74 -2.46 -8.16
C VAL A 31 -8.33 -3.51 -9.11
N ALA A 32 -7.53 -4.50 -9.50
CA ALA A 32 -8.00 -5.60 -10.35
C ALA A 32 -9.12 -6.40 -9.68
N PHE A 33 -8.97 -6.71 -8.38
CA PHE A 33 -10.01 -7.37 -7.59
C PHE A 33 -11.31 -6.58 -7.58
N ILE A 34 -11.26 -5.28 -7.29
CA ILE A 34 -12.45 -4.40 -7.33
C ILE A 34 -13.08 -4.44 -8.73
N GLY A 35 -12.28 -4.33 -9.80
CA GLY A 35 -12.76 -4.42 -11.17
C GLY A 35 -13.53 -5.70 -11.48
N VAL A 36 -13.01 -6.86 -11.03
CA VAL A 36 -13.69 -8.15 -11.16
C VAL A 36 -15.00 -8.18 -10.37
N VAL A 37 -14.99 -7.70 -9.13
CA VAL A 37 -16.17 -7.68 -8.26
C VAL A 37 -17.29 -6.83 -8.88
N VAL A 38 -16.95 -5.65 -9.38
CA VAL A 38 -17.90 -4.74 -10.06
C VAL A 38 -18.43 -5.40 -11.34
N TYR A 39 -17.55 -5.95 -12.18
CA TYR A 39 -17.92 -6.60 -13.45
C TYR A 39 -18.87 -7.80 -13.23
N LYS A 40 -18.59 -8.62 -12.20
CA LYS A 40 -19.41 -9.80 -11.85
C LYS A 40 -20.60 -9.47 -10.96
N LYS A 41 -20.77 -8.20 -10.53
CA LYS A 41 -21.82 -7.73 -9.62
C LYS A 41 -21.88 -8.47 -8.27
N ILE A 42 -20.74 -8.96 -7.77
CA ILE A 42 -20.65 -9.73 -6.50
C ILE A 42 -20.33 -8.77 -5.34
N TRP A 43 -21.20 -7.78 -5.12
CA TRP A 43 -20.94 -6.62 -4.28
C TRP A 43 -20.45 -6.94 -2.85
N LEU A 44 -20.88 -8.07 -2.27
CA LEU A 44 -20.45 -8.50 -0.95
C LEU A 44 -18.93 -8.67 -0.84
N LEU A 45 -18.25 -9.04 -1.94
CA LEU A 45 -16.80 -9.20 -1.97
C LEU A 45 -16.04 -7.88 -1.89
N LEU A 46 -16.68 -6.72 -2.10
CA LEU A 46 -16.02 -5.42 -1.89
C LEU A 46 -15.54 -5.24 -0.44
N LEU A 47 -16.17 -5.91 0.53
CA LEU A 47 -15.73 -5.91 1.92
C LEU A 47 -14.31 -6.49 2.09
N LEU A 48 -13.86 -7.34 1.16
CA LEU A 48 -12.52 -7.92 1.18
C LEU A 48 -11.45 -7.01 0.56
N ALA A 49 -11.84 -5.98 -0.21
CA ALA A 49 -10.91 -5.12 -0.93
C ALA A 49 -9.81 -4.48 -0.06
N PRO A 50 -10.10 -3.98 1.17
CA PRO A 50 -9.06 -3.42 2.04
C PRO A 50 -7.96 -4.42 2.43
N PHE A 51 -8.26 -5.72 2.40
CA PHE A 51 -7.36 -6.77 2.88
C PHE A 51 -6.44 -7.32 1.78
N ILE A 52 -6.78 -7.12 0.50
CA ILE A 52 -6.02 -7.67 -0.64
C ILE A 52 -4.56 -7.19 -0.67
N VAL A 53 -4.31 -5.97 -0.22
CA VAL A 53 -2.97 -5.37 -0.23
C VAL A 53 -2.04 -5.94 0.85
N TYR A 54 -2.58 -6.39 1.99
CA TYR A 54 -1.80 -6.78 3.17
C TYR A 54 -0.78 -7.90 2.96
N PRO A 55 -1.09 -9.04 2.30
CA PRO A 55 -0.08 -10.07 2.10
C PRO A 55 1.15 -9.57 1.32
N PHE A 56 0.96 -8.64 0.39
CA PHE A 56 2.07 -8.05 -0.37
C PHE A 56 2.84 -7.03 0.49
N ALA A 57 2.14 -6.05 1.06
CA ALA A 57 2.74 -4.98 1.86
C ALA A 57 3.52 -5.53 3.06
N TRP A 58 2.91 -6.44 3.83
CA TRP A 58 3.55 -7.03 5.01
C TRP A 58 4.74 -7.90 4.65
N SER A 59 4.69 -8.61 3.51
CA SER A 59 5.87 -9.34 3.01
C SER A 59 7.03 -8.38 2.71
N GLY A 60 6.75 -7.21 2.15
CA GLY A 60 7.71 -6.12 1.98
C GLY A 60 8.38 -5.74 3.30
N HIS A 61 7.55 -5.43 4.29
CA HIS A 61 8.01 -5.01 5.61
C HIS A 61 8.79 -6.10 6.35
N PHE A 62 8.31 -7.33 6.39
CA PHE A 62 8.92 -8.38 7.22
C PHE A 62 10.16 -9.01 6.58
N PHE A 63 10.18 -9.21 5.26
CA PHE A 63 11.31 -9.86 4.60
C PHE A 63 12.41 -8.88 4.15
N PHE A 64 12.03 -7.67 3.71
CA PHE A 64 12.99 -6.72 3.11
C PHE A 64 13.37 -5.59 4.05
N GLU A 65 12.41 -4.93 4.69
CA GLU A 65 12.68 -3.80 5.60
C GLU A 65 13.03 -4.25 7.02
N LYS A 66 12.51 -5.41 7.43
CA LYS A 66 12.57 -5.94 8.81
C LYS A 66 12.04 -4.94 9.84
N ASN A 67 10.97 -4.23 9.49
CA ASN A 67 10.29 -3.27 10.37
C ASN A 67 8.81 -3.61 10.53
N MET A 68 8.12 -2.87 11.40
CA MET A 68 6.68 -3.01 11.60
C MET A 68 5.91 -2.10 10.65
N PRO A 69 4.84 -2.60 9.99
CA PRO A 69 3.96 -1.78 9.17
C PRO A 69 3.39 -0.59 9.94
N ALA A 70 3.47 0.61 9.34
CA ALA A 70 2.90 1.84 9.91
C ALA A 70 1.38 1.73 10.19
N ALA A 71 0.70 0.81 9.49
CA ALA A 71 -0.73 0.56 9.62
C ALA A 71 -1.13 0.13 11.04
N PHE A 72 -0.22 -0.45 11.81
CA PHE A 72 -0.48 -0.79 13.21
C PHE A 72 -0.59 0.42 14.13
N SER A 73 0.00 1.55 13.76
CA SER A 73 -0.06 2.79 14.55
C SER A 73 -1.15 3.74 14.06
N ASN A 74 -1.27 3.93 12.74
CA ASN A 74 -2.30 4.79 12.16
C ASN A 74 -2.76 4.23 10.80
N PRO A 75 -3.77 3.35 10.78
CA PRO A 75 -4.15 2.62 9.58
C PRO A 75 -4.69 3.53 8.46
N LEU A 76 -5.45 4.57 8.81
CA LEU A 76 -6.03 5.49 7.82
C LEU A 76 -4.96 6.33 7.14
N TRP A 77 -4.02 6.91 7.90
CA TRP A 77 -2.94 7.70 7.34
C TRP A 77 -1.96 6.81 6.57
N SER A 78 -1.64 5.62 7.09
CA SER A 78 -0.85 4.63 6.35
C SER A 78 -1.46 4.31 5.00
N LYS A 79 -2.78 4.09 4.93
CA LYS A 79 -3.43 3.78 3.66
C LYS A 79 -3.41 4.97 2.69
N ALA A 80 -3.61 6.19 3.19
CA ALA A 80 -3.47 7.39 2.36
C ALA A 80 -2.04 7.55 1.82
N CYS A 81 -1.03 7.34 2.66
CA CYS A 81 0.38 7.39 2.28
C CYS A 81 0.78 6.29 1.31
N ASP A 82 0.21 5.09 1.42
CA ASP A 82 0.38 4.00 0.47
C ASP A 82 -0.04 4.43 -0.95
N TRP A 83 -1.23 5.03 -1.09
CA TRP A 83 -1.69 5.59 -2.37
C TRP A 83 -0.83 6.76 -2.87
N LEU A 84 -0.36 7.62 -1.97
CA LEU A 84 0.55 8.72 -2.33
C LEU A 84 1.91 8.21 -2.81
N MET A 85 2.45 7.17 -2.17
CA MET A 85 3.67 6.50 -2.62
C MET A 85 3.46 5.88 -4.00
N LEU A 86 2.33 5.22 -4.28
CA LEU A 86 2.03 4.74 -5.62
C LEU A 86 1.99 5.90 -6.63
N ARG A 87 1.29 6.99 -6.32
CA ARG A 87 1.24 8.18 -7.19
C ARG A 87 2.65 8.69 -7.48
N ASP A 88 3.46 8.88 -6.44
CA ASP A 88 4.81 9.44 -6.54
C ASP A 88 5.77 8.51 -7.31
N ILE A 89 5.54 7.19 -7.26
CA ILE A 89 6.20 6.22 -8.15
C ILE A 89 5.75 6.39 -9.60
N ILE A 90 4.45 6.50 -9.86
CA ILE A 90 3.90 6.64 -11.22
C ILE A 90 4.42 7.91 -11.91
N ILE A 91 4.47 9.04 -11.19
CA ILE A 91 4.96 10.31 -11.72
C ILE A 91 6.50 10.45 -11.65
N GLY A 92 7.21 9.40 -11.22
CA GLY A 92 8.67 9.35 -11.24
C GLY A 92 9.38 10.15 -10.15
N ARG A 93 8.67 10.62 -9.10
CA ARG A 93 9.29 11.27 -7.93
C ARG A 93 10.06 10.29 -7.07
N ILE A 94 9.57 9.04 -6.98
CA ILE A 94 10.17 7.96 -6.20
C ILE A 94 10.39 6.77 -7.13
N LYS A 95 11.48 6.02 -6.96
CA LYS A 95 11.67 4.76 -7.68
C LYS A 95 10.87 3.66 -7.01
N ALA A 96 10.21 2.80 -7.80
CA ALA A 96 9.66 1.54 -7.29
C ALA A 96 10.79 0.65 -6.75
#